data_AF-A0A3N5H5C2-F1
#
_entry.id   AF-A0A3N5H5C2-F1
#
_cell.length_a   1.000
_cell.length_b   1.000
_cell.length_c   1.000
_cell.angle_alpha   90.00
_cell.angle_beta   90.00
_cell.angle_gamma   90.00
#
_symmetry.space_group_name_H-M   'P 1'
#
loop_
_entity.id
_entity.type
_entity.pdbx_description
1 polymer ?
#
loop_
_entity_poly.entity_id
_entity_poly.type
_entity_poly.pdbx_seq_one_letter_code
_entity_poly.pdbx_strand_id
1 'polypeptide(L)' 'MEPTSESTELPVLREEEGMWILRVESNGKVQEYRCGSEVQARALAILLLPAASGEPTPDDNPTLS' A
#
# COMPACT_ATOMS: atom_id res chain seq x y z
N MET A 1 11.96 -6.21 -28.10
CA MET A 1 12.25 -5.73 -26.73
C MET A 1 11.06 -6.12 -25.88
N GLU A 2 11.36 -6.60 -24.68
CA GLU A 2 10.55 -7.46 -23.80
C GLU A 2 9.13 -6.95 -23.50
N PRO A 3 8.17 -7.84 -23.13
CA PRO A 3 6.87 -7.39 -22.69
C PRO A 3 7.08 -6.58 -21.42
N THR A 4 6.91 -5.26 -21.50
CA THR A 4 6.72 -4.40 -20.34
C THR A 4 5.49 -4.94 -19.64
N SER A 5 5.72 -5.82 -18.67
CA SER A 5 4.70 -6.36 -17.81
C SER A 5 4.06 -5.16 -17.15
N GLU A 6 2.90 -4.82 -17.68
CA GLU A 6 1.87 -3.98 -17.10
C GLU A 6 1.45 -4.66 -15.78
N SER A 7 2.36 -4.70 -14.81
CA SER A 7 2.09 -5.17 -13.47
C SER A 7 1.45 -4.00 -12.76
N THR A 8 0.14 -3.95 -12.97
CA THR A 8 -0.87 -3.31 -12.15
C THR A 8 -0.32 -2.86 -10.81
N GLU A 9 -0.53 -1.58 -10.56
CA GLU A 9 -0.14 -0.70 -9.44
C GLU A 9 -0.49 -1.27 -8.05
N LEU A 10 0.12 -2.40 -7.70
CA LEU A 10 -0.16 -3.14 -6.48
C LEU A 10 1.11 -3.30 -5.65
N PRO A 11 0.95 -3.44 -4.32
CA PRO A 11 2.06 -3.74 -3.42
C PRO A 11 2.87 -4.93 -3.94
N VAL A 12 4.12 -4.69 -4.32
CA VAL A 12 5.02 -5.76 -4.76
C VAL A 12 5.67 -6.35 -3.52
N LEU A 13 5.27 -7.56 -3.17
CA LEU A 13 5.84 -8.33 -2.07
C LEU A 13 6.90 -9.30 -2.61
N ARG A 14 8.11 -9.27 -2.05
CA ARG A 14 9.23 -10.16 -2.43
C ARG A 14 10.00 -10.61 -1.19
N GLU A 15 10.59 -11.79 -1.24
CA GLU A 15 11.57 -12.25 -0.25
C GLU A 15 12.98 -11.88 -0.70
N GLU A 16 13.76 -11.27 0.18
CA GLU A 16 15.16 -10.89 -0.04
C GLU A 16 15.96 -11.19 1.24
N GLU A 17 16.98 -12.06 1.13
CA GLU A 17 17.89 -12.40 2.22
C GLU A 17 17.20 -12.88 3.52
N GLY A 18 16.05 -13.55 3.40
CA GLY A 18 15.25 -14.02 4.54
C GLY A 18 14.34 -12.95 5.16
N MET A 19 14.23 -11.79 4.53
CA MET A 19 13.29 -10.73 4.89
C MET A 19 12.25 -10.53 3.79
N TRP A 20 11.06 -10.11 4.18
CA TRP A 20 9.96 -9.82 3.27
C TRP A 20 9.92 -8.33 2.96
N ILE A 21 10.18 -7.97 1.71
CA ILE A 21 10.21 -6.61 1.21
C ILE A 21 8.88 -6.30 0.54
N LEU A 22 8.18 -5.29 1.05
CA LEU A 22 6.95 -4.76 0.51
C LEU A 22 7.22 -3.39 -0.11
N ARG A 23 6.95 -3.25 -1.41
CA ARG A 23 7.03 -1.99 -2.16
C ARG A 23 5.65 -1.46 -2.43
N VAL A 24 5.34 -0.26 -1.96
CA VAL A 24 4.06 0.42 -2.20
C VAL A 24 4.32 1.78 -2.83
N GLU A 25 3.61 2.10 -3.91
CA GLU A 25 3.58 3.46 -4.44
C GLU A 25 2.52 4.27 -3.69
N SER A 26 2.91 5.41 -3.13
CA SER A 26 2.02 6.36 -2.48
C SER A 26 2.40 7.78 -2.90
N ASN A 27 1.44 8.53 -3.44
CA ASN A 27 1.66 9.92 -3.86
C ASN A 27 2.85 10.09 -4.85
N GLY A 28 3.01 9.15 -5.79
CA GLY A 28 4.11 9.16 -6.77
C GLY A 28 5.49 8.86 -6.17
N LYS A 29 5.55 8.37 -4.92
CA LYS A 29 6.77 7.88 -4.26
C LYS A 29 6.65 6.40 -3.96
N VAL A 30 7.73 5.66 -4.22
CA VAL A 30 7.82 4.25 -3.83
C VAL A 30 8.39 4.17 -2.42
N GLN A 31 7.64 3.56 -1.51
CA GLN A 31 8.06 3.26 -0.14
C GLN A 31 8.35 1.76 -0.01
N GLU A 32 9.50 1.45 0.59
CA GLU A 32 9.93 0.08 0.89
C GLU A 32 9.80 -0.21 2.38
N TYR A 33 9.11 -1.31 2.70
CA TYR A 33 8.95 -1.84 4.05
C TYR A 33 9.63 -3.20 4.14
N ARG A 34 10.33 -3.45 5.25
CA ARG A 34 10.99 -4.73 5.53
C ARG A 34 10.29 -5.42 6.69
N CYS A 35 9.88 -6.65 6.47
CA CYS A 35 9.14 -7.46 7.43
C CYS A 35 9.90 -8.77 7.70
N GLY A 36 9.79 -9.29 8.93
CA GLY A 36 10.43 -10.56 9.30
C GLY A 36 9.66 -11.81 8.84
N SER A 37 8.46 -11.66 8.26
CA SER A 37 7.61 -12.78 7.84
C SER A 37 6.61 -12.37 6.77
N GLU A 38 6.24 -13.31 5.89
CA GLU A 38 5.26 -13.10 4.81
C GLU A 38 3.94 -12.57 5.35
N VAL A 39 3.47 -13.13 6.46
CA VAL A 39 2.18 -12.79 7.09
C VAL A 39 2.16 -11.32 7.51
N GLN A 40 3.25 -10.81 8.10
CA GLN A 40 3.36 -9.41 8.51
C GLN A 40 3.34 -8.50 7.28
N ALA A 41 4.05 -8.88 6.23
CA ALA A 41 4.17 -8.09 5.01
C ALA A 41 2.84 -8.04 4.23
N ARG A 42 2.10 -9.16 4.16
CA ARG A 42 0.74 -9.20 3.59
C ARG A 42 -0.25 -8.37 4.39
N ALA A 43 -0.23 -8.47 5.73
CA ALA A 43 -1.08 -7.66 6.58
C ALA A 43 -0.81 -6.17 6.38
N LEU A 44 0.47 -5.78 6.29
CA LEU A 44 0.88 -4.42 6.01
C LEU A 44 0.45 -3.96 4.61
N ALA A 45 0.56 -4.80 3.59
CA ALA A 45 0.08 -4.50 2.25
C ALA A 45 -1.42 -4.15 2.25
N ILE A 46 -2.25 -4.91 2.98
CA ILE A 46 -3.69 -4.66 3.11
C ILE A 46 -3.97 -3.32 3.79
N LEU A 47 -3.21 -2.96 4.83
CA LEU A 47 -3.35 -1.70 5.55
C LEU A 47 -2.89 -0.48 4.74
N LEU A 48 -1.90 -0.66 3.87
CA LEU A 48 -1.31 0.41 3.07
C LEU A 48 -2.01 0.61 1.72
N LEU A 49 -2.74 -0.40 1.23
CA LEU A 49 -3.63 -0.20 0.11
C LEU A 49 -4.63 0.89 0.48
N PRO A 50 -4.74 1.97 -0.32
CA PRO A 50 -5.78 2.95 -0.08
C PRO A 50 -7.09 2.19 -0.08
N ALA A 51 -7.80 2.22 1.05
CA ALA A 51 -9.14 1.66 1.11
C ALA A 51 -9.89 2.24 -0.07
N ALA A 52 -10.31 1.38 -1.00
CA ALA A 52 -11.09 1.79 -2.16
C ALA A 52 -12.48 2.22 -1.68
N SER A 53 -12.60 3.34 -0.96
CA SER A 53 -13.83 3.96 -0.48
C SER A 53 -13.50 5.25 0.25
N GLY A 54 -14.00 6.37 -0.28
CA GLY A 54 -14.51 7.54 0.45
C GLY A 54 -13.69 8.05 1.64
N GLU A 55 -13.09 9.21 1.46
CA GLU A 55 -12.74 10.14 2.53
C GLU A 55 -13.75 10.07 3.70
N PRO A 56 -13.36 9.68 4.92
CA PRO A 56 -14.07 10.19 6.09
C PRO A 56 -13.63 11.65 6.20
N THR A 57 -14.39 12.55 5.57
CA THR A 57 -14.24 13.98 5.83
C THR A 57 -14.32 14.19 7.34
N PRO A 58 -13.29 14.79 7.98
CA PRO A 58 -13.43 15.24 9.35
C PRO A 58 -14.48 16.36 9.36
N ASP A 59 -15.63 16.02 9.92
CA ASP A 59 -16.73 16.86 10.40
C ASP A 59 -16.37 18.35 10.61
N ASP A 60 -17.07 19.27 9.94
CA ASP A 60 -17.30 20.62 10.46
C ASP A 60 -18.62 21.18 9.91
N ASN A 61 -19.67 21.11 10.74
CA ASN A 61 -20.61 22.20 11.07
C ASN A 61 -22.11 21.79 11.10
N PRO A 62 -22.68 21.46 12.28
CA PRO A 62 -24.12 21.51 12.49
C PRO A 62 -24.51 22.94 12.89
N THR A 63 -24.64 23.87 11.93
CA THR A 63 -25.29 25.16 12.25
C THR A 63 -26.80 24.98 12.22
N LEU A 64 -27.35 24.74 13.41
CA LEU A 64 -28.75 24.91 13.72
C LEU A 64 -29.04 26.43 13.73
N SER A 65 -29.71 26.98 12.72
CA SER A 65 -30.45 28.26 12.77
C SER A 65 -31.32 28.46 11.54
#